data_AF-A0A934B0B9-F1
#
_entry.id   AF-A0A934B0B9-F1
#
_cell.length_a   1.000
_cell.length_b   1.000
_cell.length_c   1.000
_cell.angle_alpha   90.00
_cell.angle_beta   90.00
_cell.angle_gamma   90.00
#
_symmetry.space_group_name_H-M   'P 1'
#
loop_
_entity.id
_entity.type
_entity.pdbx_description
1 polymer ?
#
loop_
_entity_poly.entity_id
_entity_poly.type
_entity_poly.pdbx_seq_one_letter_code
_entity_poly.pdbx_strand_id
1 'polypeptide(L)'
;MGPLSEELVDETWEGFADYTDEQAFKEAQIVGKDQPEILAFIMEMTEDLDQEIKELAIYMFFVIHRMFQNGYGKKIGKVSSDEIIACYEDNEKLLESLGGVHEKFFERIARVQMSSQPYVIRYIVETLFEADQEEDAIPLGEEDMGYLFLLMKTVVDVLNKKTDV
;
A
#
# COMPACT_ATOMS: atom_id res chain seq x y z
N MET A 1 -10.07 15.23 -3.38
CA MET A 1 -9.22 16.22 -2.69
C MET A 1 -7.88 16.32 -3.42
N GLY A 2 -6.97 17.22 -3.02
CA GLY A 2 -5.61 17.22 -3.58
C GLY A 2 -4.78 16.05 -3.06
N PRO A 3 -3.60 15.77 -3.66
CA PRO A 3 -2.67 14.76 -3.15
C PRO A 3 -2.26 15.07 -1.70
N LEU A 4 -1.98 14.02 -0.92
CA LEU A 4 -1.33 14.16 0.39
C LEU A 4 0.02 14.86 0.23
N SER A 5 0.40 15.71 1.19
CA SER A 5 1.72 16.36 1.16
C SER A 5 2.83 15.37 1.50
N GLU A 6 4.00 15.62 0.96
CA GLU A 6 5.23 14.92 1.29
C GLU A 6 5.49 14.87 2.80
N GLU A 7 5.49 16.04 3.44
CA GLU A 7 5.67 16.20 4.90
C GLU A 7 4.72 15.31 5.71
N LEU A 8 3.45 15.17 5.28
CA LEU A 8 2.48 14.35 5.99
C LEU A 8 2.76 12.85 5.84
N VAL A 9 3.18 12.43 4.65
CA VAL A 9 3.56 11.04 4.36
C VAL A 9 4.78 10.68 5.23
N ASP A 10 5.81 11.51 5.21
CA ASP A 10 7.06 11.30 5.95
C ASP A 10 6.80 11.29 7.47
N GLU A 11 6.10 12.29 8.02
CA GLU A 11 5.74 12.35 9.45
C GLU A 11 4.91 11.13 9.89
N THR A 12 4.02 10.63 9.02
CA THR A 12 3.18 9.47 9.35
C THR A 12 4.02 8.20 9.40
N TRP A 13 4.91 8.00 8.43
CA TRP A 13 5.78 6.83 8.39
C TRP A 13 6.78 6.81 9.55
N GLU A 14 7.49 7.93 9.79
CA GLU A 14 8.43 8.06 10.91
C GLU A 14 7.72 7.80 12.24
N GLY A 15 6.54 8.38 12.44
CA GLY A 15 5.75 8.15 13.64
C GLY A 15 5.28 6.70 13.82
N PHE A 16 5.14 5.95 12.73
CA PHE A 16 4.75 4.54 12.77
C PHE A 16 5.93 3.61 13.13
N ALA A 17 7.16 4.00 12.79
CA ALA A 17 8.37 3.26 13.17
C ALA A 17 8.56 3.21 14.70
N ASP A 18 8.08 4.23 15.41
CA ASP A 18 8.16 4.34 16.87
C ASP A 18 6.99 3.65 17.61
N TYR A 19 6.12 2.91 16.92
CA TYR A 19 4.98 2.26 17.55
C TYR A 19 5.42 1.15 18.51
N THR A 20 4.86 1.18 19.72
CA THR A 20 4.87 0.03 20.63
C THR A 20 3.92 -1.06 20.14
N ASP A 21 4.11 -2.30 20.59
CA ASP A 21 3.20 -3.42 20.32
C ASP A 21 1.73 -3.09 20.62
N GLU A 22 1.48 -2.33 21.69
CA GLU A 22 0.13 -1.92 22.06
C GLU A 22 -0.47 -0.93 21.04
N GLN A 23 0.34 -0.03 20.50
CA GLN A 23 -0.09 0.92 19.47
C GLN A 23 -0.32 0.20 18.14
N ALA A 24 0.56 -0.71 17.74
CA ALA A 24 0.38 -1.54 16.54
C ALA A 24 -0.90 -2.39 16.65
N PHE A 25 -1.14 -3.01 17.80
CA PHE A 25 -2.37 -3.78 18.05
C PHE A 25 -3.63 -2.91 17.99
N LYS A 26 -3.58 -1.70 18.56
CA LYS A 26 -4.69 -0.74 18.45
C LYS A 26 -4.94 -0.31 17.01
N GLU A 27 -3.89 -0.08 16.23
CA GLU A 27 -4.01 0.28 14.82
C GLU A 27 -4.67 -0.85 14.03
N ALA A 28 -4.25 -2.10 14.24
CA ALA A 28 -4.88 -3.27 13.62
C ALA A 28 -6.40 -3.35 13.94
N GLN A 29 -6.79 -3.05 15.17
CA GLN A 29 -8.21 -3.00 15.54
C GLN A 29 -8.99 -1.86 14.89
N ILE A 30 -8.36 -0.69 14.70
CA ILE A 30 -8.96 0.46 14.03
C ILE A 30 -9.17 0.12 12.55
N VAL A 31 -8.11 -0.32 11.88
CA VAL A 31 -8.12 -0.71 10.47
C VAL A 31 -9.13 -1.83 10.22
N GLY A 32 -9.17 -2.87 11.06
CA GLY A 32 -10.13 -3.97 10.91
C GLY A 32 -11.60 -3.54 11.07
N LYS A 33 -11.87 -2.43 11.76
CA LYS A 33 -13.23 -1.86 11.87
C LYS A 33 -13.55 -0.91 10.73
N ASP A 34 -12.57 -0.11 10.33
CA ASP A 34 -12.73 0.97 9.36
C ASP A 34 -12.65 0.48 7.93
N GLN A 35 -11.80 -0.51 7.62
CA GLN A 35 -11.59 -1.08 6.28
C GLN A 35 -11.47 -2.62 6.31
N PRO A 36 -12.52 -3.34 6.76
CA PRO A 36 -12.48 -4.80 6.88
C PRO A 36 -12.23 -5.52 5.56
N GLU A 37 -12.81 -5.02 4.46
CA GLU A 37 -12.68 -5.66 3.13
C GLU A 37 -11.27 -5.48 2.54
N ILE A 38 -10.63 -4.34 2.80
CA ILE A 38 -9.23 -4.14 2.37
C ILE A 38 -8.31 -5.06 3.16
N LEU A 39 -8.53 -5.18 4.48
CA LEU A 39 -7.75 -6.11 5.30
C LEU A 39 -7.93 -7.56 4.83
N ALA A 40 -9.17 -7.98 4.57
CA ALA A 40 -9.46 -9.32 4.05
C ALA A 40 -8.77 -9.57 2.71
N PHE A 41 -8.84 -8.60 1.80
CA PHE A 41 -8.13 -8.65 0.52
C PHE A 41 -6.62 -8.82 0.69
N ILE A 42 -5.96 -8.02 1.54
CA ILE A 42 -4.51 -8.15 1.77
C ILE A 42 -4.19 -9.53 2.37
N MET A 43 -4.97 -10.00 3.34
CA MET A 43 -4.76 -11.31 3.95
C MET A 43 -4.90 -12.46 2.94
N GLU A 44 -5.92 -12.41 2.07
CA GLU A 44 -6.17 -13.42 1.05
C GLU A 44 -5.09 -13.40 -0.04
N MET A 45 -4.78 -12.22 -0.56
CA MET A 45 -3.81 -12.07 -1.65
C MET A 45 -2.37 -12.40 -1.22
N THR A 46 -2.08 -12.37 0.07
CA THR A 46 -0.76 -12.70 0.59
C THR A 46 -0.69 -14.09 1.24
N GLU A 47 -1.78 -14.88 1.27
CA GLU A 47 -1.87 -16.15 2.04
C GLU A 47 -0.76 -17.17 1.69
N ASP A 48 -0.31 -17.21 0.45
CA ASP A 48 0.71 -18.15 -0.03
C ASP A 48 2.14 -17.59 0.01
N LEU A 49 2.33 -16.32 0.37
CA LEU A 49 3.65 -15.70 0.48
C LEU A 49 4.38 -16.12 1.75
N ASP A 50 5.69 -15.88 1.79
CA ASP A 50 6.48 -16.06 3.00
C ASP A 50 6.01 -15.12 4.12
N GLN A 51 6.19 -15.56 5.37
CA GLN A 51 5.67 -14.87 6.55
C GLN A 51 6.15 -13.42 6.64
N GLU A 52 7.43 -13.17 6.34
CA GLU A 52 8.03 -11.84 6.37
C GLU A 52 7.41 -10.91 5.30
N ILE A 53 7.11 -11.43 4.12
CA ILE A 53 6.48 -10.69 3.02
C ILE A 53 5.01 -10.35 3.36
N LYS A 54 4.29 -11.29 3.99
CA LYS A 54 2.93 -11.04 4.52
C LYS A 54 2.92 -9.93 5.57
N GLU A 55 3.86 -9.99 6.51
CA GLU A 55 3.99 -9.01 7.58
C GLU A 55 4.31 -7.62 7.01
N LEU A 56 5.20 -7.54 6.02
CA LEU A 56 5.47 -6.30 5.29
C LEU A 56 4.23 -5.75 4.59
N ALA A 57 3.46 -6.59 3.89
CA ALA A 57 2.25 -6.16 3.18
C ALA A 57 1.19 -5.58 4.14
N ILE A 58 0.99 -6.21 5.30
CA ILE A 58 0.07 -5.75 6.34
C ILE A 58 0.57 -4.44 6.96
N TYR A 59 1.87 -4.36 7.26
CA TYR A 59 2.50 -3.14 7.77
C TYR A 59 2.30 -1.96 6.81
N MET A 60 2.65 -2.13 5.53
CA MET A 60 2.50 -1.09 4.50
C MET A 60 1.04 -0.65 4.38
N PHE A 61 0.09 -1.57 4.43
CA PHE A 61 -1.33 -1.24 4.42
C PHE A 61 -1.73 -0.35 5.61
N PHE A 62 -1.28 -0.68 6.83
CA PHE A 62 -1.62 0.13 8.01
C PHE A 62 -1.04 1.54 7.92
N VAL A 63 0.20 1.67 7.46
CA VAL A 63 0.84 2.97 7.26
C VAL A 63 0.08 3.80 6.20
N ILE A 64 -0.24 3.20 5.05
CA ILE A 64 -1.02 3.87 3.99
C ILE A 64 -2.39 4.31 4.52
N HIS A 65 -3.12 3.42 5.20
CA HIS A 65 -4.40 3.78 5.79
C HIS A 65 -4.26 4.97 6.74
N ARG A 66 -3.21 4.98 7.57
CA ARG A 66 -2.93 6.07 8.50
C ARG A 66 -2.64 7.38 7.79
N MET A 67 -1.87 7.36 6.68
CA MET A 67 -1.60 8.55 5.87
C MET A 67 -2.91 9.18 5.35
N PHE A 68 -3.82 8.36 4.82
CA PHE A 68 -5.13 8.85 4.36
C PHE A 68 -6.00 9.37 5.50
N GLN A 69 -5.97 8.74 6.68
CA GLN A 69 -6.69 9.22 7.86
C GLN A 69 -6.17 10.58 8.33
N ASN A 70 -4.85 10.72 8.45
CA ASN A 70 -4.18 11.95 8.88
C ASN A 70 -4.45 13.10 7.89
N GLY A 71 -4.35 12.84 6.58
CA GLY A 71 -4.44 13.89 5.56
C GLY A 71 -5.84 14.37 5.24
N TYR A 72 -6.84 13.49 5.27
CA TYR A 72 -8.20 13.87 4.90
C TYR A 72 -9.15 14.07 6.08
N GLY A 73 -8.71 13.74 7.30
CA GLY A 73 -9.33 14.17 8.56
C GLY A 73 -10.80 13.74 8.76
N LYS A 74 -11.36 12.95 7.85
CA LYS A 74 -12.72 12.39 7.89
C LYS A 74 -12.61 10.87 7.96
N LYS A 75 -13.67 10.23 8.48
CA LYS A 75 -13.85 8.79 8.31
C LYS A 75 -13.86 8.49 6.81
N ILE A 76 -12.80 7.82 6.35
CA ILE A 76 -12.75 7.27 5.00
C ILE A 76 -13.91 6.27 4.91
N GLY A 77 -14.74 6.41 3.87
CA GLY A 77 -15.84 5.47 3.66
C GLY A 77 -15.31 4.04 3.54
N LYS A 78 -16.06 3.07 4.05
CA LYS A 78 -15.75 1.65 3.84
C LYS A 78 -15.70 1.36 2.35
N VAL A 79 -14.62 0.72 1.91
CA VAL A 79 -14.50 0.17 0.55
C VAL A 79 -15.19 -1.21 0.51
N SER A 80 -15.94 -1.50 -0.55
CA SER A 80 -16.50 -2.84 -0.78
C SER A 80 -15.54 -3.73 -1.55
N SER A 81 -15.72 -5.05 -1.46
CA SER A 81 -14.93 -6.03 -2.20
C SER A 81 -15.01 -5.79 -3.72
N ASP A 82 -16.19 -5.43 -4.26
CA ASP A 82 -16.35 -5.10 -5.68
C ASP A 82 -15.50 -3.90 -6.13
N GLU A 83 -15.37 -2.87 -5.27
CA GLU A 83 -14.53 -1.71 -5.56
C GLU A 83 -13.04 -2.06 -5.55
N ILE A 84 -12.63 -2.98 -4.66
CA ILE A 84 -11.27 -3.50 -4.58
C ILE A 84 -10.94 -4.31 -5.84
N ILE A 85 -11.79 -5.27 -6.20
CA ILE A 85 -11.59 -6.11 -7.39
C ILE A 85 -11.49 -5.25 -8.65
N ALA A 86 -12.39 -4.29 -8.83
CA ALA A 86 -12.36 -3.40 -9.98
C ALA A 86 -11.05 -2.59 -10.05
N CYS A 87 -10.59 -2.03 -8.92
CA CYS A 87 -9.30 -1.32 -8.87
C CYS A 87 -8.12 -2.25 -9.15
N TYR A 88 -8.14 -3.47 -8.59
CA TYR A 88 -7.07 -4.45 -8.78
C TYR A 88 -6.93 -4.81 -10.26
N GLU A 89 -8.02 -5.17 -10.92
CA GLU A 89 -8.02 -5.51 -12.35
C GLU A 89 -7.59 -4.33 -13.23
N ASP A 90 -8.01 -3.10 -12.89
CA ASP A 90 -7.59 -1.90 -13.63
C ASP A 90 -6.07 -1.66 -13.49
N ASN A 91 -5.53 -1.88 -12.30
CA ASN A 91 -4.10 -1.74 -12.03
C ASN A 91 -3.27 -2.85 -12.67
N GLU A 92 -3.76 -4.09 -12.66
CA GLU A 92 -3.14 -5.23 -13.33
C GLU A 92 -3.03 -4.96 -14.83
N LYS A 93 -4.13 -4.57 -15.49
CA LYS A 93 -4.14 -4.20 -16.92
C LYS A 93 -3.18 -3.04 -17.22
N LEU A 94 -3.12 -2.04 -16.34
CA LEU A 94 -2.18 -0.93 -16.49
C LEU A 94 -0.73 -1.44 -16.45
N LEU A 95 -0.37 -2.27 -15.47
CA LEU A 95 0.98 -2.82 -15.34
C LEU A 95 1.34 -3.76 -16.50
N GLU A 96 0.41 -4.61 -16.95
CA GLU A 96 0.59 -5.46 -18.12
C GLU A 96 0.89 -4.63 -19.38
N SER A 97 0.16 -3.53 -19.59
CA SER A 97 0.36 -2.63 -20.72
C SER A 97 1.73 -1.95 -20.73
N LEU A 98 2.40 -1.89 -19.58
CA LEU A 98 3.73 -1.31 -19.42
C LEU A 98 4.88 -2.31 -19.63
N GLY A 99 4.60 -3.60 -19.89
CA GLY A 99 5.63 -4.57 -20.28
C GLY A 99 5.45 -6.04 -19.90
N GLY A 100 4.26 -6.50 -19.50
CA GLY A 100 4.03 -7.88 -19.01
C GLY A 100 4.60 -8.15 -17.61
N VAL A 101 4.38 -9.34 -17.04
CA VAL A 101 4.68 -9.63 -15.61
C VAL A 101 6.18 -9.73 -15.30
N HIS A 102 7.01 -10.24 -16.22
CA HIS A 102 8.30 -10.85 -15.85
C HIS A 102 9.60 -10.04 -16.00
N GLU A 103 9.64 -8.86 -16.63
CA GLU A 103 10.89 -8.06 -16.65
C GLU A 103 10.63 -6.55 -16.51
N LYS A 104 11.48 -5.87 -15.73
CA LYS A 104 11.60 -4.40 -15.55
C LYS A 104 10.57 -3.73 -14.65
N PHE A 105 10.35 -4.26 -13.44
CA PHE A 105 9.54 -3.62 -12.40
C PHE A 105 9.85 -2.12 -12.22
N PHE A 106 11.13 -1.77 -12.12
CA PHE A 106 11.57 -0.38 -11.94
C PHE A 106 11.26 0.54 -13.13
N GLU A 107 11.28 0.03 -14.37
CA GLU A 107 10.85 0.81 -15.53
C GLU A 107 9.34 1.07 -15.53
N ARG A 108 8.54 0.19 -14.91
CA ARG A 108 7.09 0.37 -14.74
C ARG A 108 6.80 1.42 -13.68
N ILE A 109 7.41 1.33 -12.50
CA ILE A 109 7.24 2.34 -11.43
C ILE A 109 7.53 3.75 -11.95
N ALA A 110 8.65 3.93 -12.66
CA ALA A 110 9.03 5.22 -13.22
C ALA A 110 7.96 5.80 -14.17
N ARG A 111 7.15 4.96 -14.81
CA ARG A 111 6.05 5.35 -15.70
C ARG A 111 4.71 5.50 -14.96
N VAL A 112 4.56 4.88 -13.79
CA VAL A 112 3.35 4.90 -12.94
C VAL A 112 3.34 6.10 -11.98
N GLN A 113 4.40 6.92 -11.93
CA GLN A 113 4.45 8.18 -11.16
C GLN A 113 3.35 9.22 -11.48
N MET A 114 2.44 8.95 -12.41
CA MET A 114 1.23 9.75 -12.65
C MET A 114 0.05 9.41 -11.70
N SER A 115 0.30 8.75 -10.58
CA SER A 115 -0.72 8.49 -9.55
C SER A 115 -1.29 9.79 -8.97
N SER A 116 -2.55 9.74 -8.53
CA SER A 116 -3.17 10.83 -7.77
C SER A 116 -2.50 11.08 -6.42
N GLN A 117 -1.68 10.14 -5.93
CA GLN A 117 -0.97 10.22 -4.65
C GLN A 117 0.54 9.98 -4.83
N PRO A 118 1.27 10.91 -5.47
CA PRO A 118 2.67 10.70 -5.86
C PRO A 118 3.59 10.40 -4.68
N TYR A 119 3.40 11.07 -3.53
CA TYR A 119 4.23 10.86 -2.34
C TYR A 119 3.96 9.53 -1.65
N VAL A 120 2.71 9.05 -1.66
CA VAL A 120 2.38 7.71 -1.15
C VAL A 120 2.96 6.62 -2.05
N ILE A 121 2.95 6.83 -3.37
CA ILE A 121 3.63 5.91 -4.30
C ILE A 121 5.14 5.91 -4.07
N ARG A 122 5.75 7.07 -3.82
CA ARG A 122 7.18 7.15 -3.49
C ARG A 122 7.49 6.33 -2.24
N TYR A 123 6.72 6.52 -1.17
CA TYR A 123 6.82 5.72 0.05
C TYR A 123 6.76 4.21 -0.23
N ILE A 124 5.76 3.74 -0.99
CA ILE A 124 5.62 2.32 -1.34
C ILE A 124 6.89 1.79 -2.01
N VAL A 125 7.44 2.55 -2.95
CA VAL A 125 8.63 2.15 -3.70
C VAL A 125 9.85 2.12 -2.79
N GLU A 126 10.09 3.19 -2.02
CA GLU A 126 11.21 3.29 -1.08
C GLU A 126 11.17 2.16 -0.05
N THR A 127 10.02 1.90 0.59
CA THR A 127 9.86 0.81 1.55
C THR A 127 10.15 -0.57 0.95
N LEU A 128 9.71 -0.85 -0.28
CA LEU A 128 10.00 -2.13 -0.94
C LEU A 128 11.48 -2.29 -1.26
N PHE A 129 12.17 -1.21 -1.62
CA PHE A 129 13.61 -1.22 -1.88
C PHE A 129 14.45 -1.37 -0.61
N GLU A 130 14.07 -0.66 0.45
CA GLU A 130 14.75 -0.71 1.75
C GLU A 130 14.62 -2.10 2.37
N ALA A 131 13.42 -2.70 2.29
CA ALA A 131 13.17 -4.04 2.81
C ALA A 131 14.08 -5.14 2.22
N ASP A 132 14.56 -4.98 0.98
CA ASP A 132 15.45 -5.94 0.31
C ASP A 132 16.95 -5.62 0.48
N GLN A 133 17.32 -4.44 1.01
CA GLN A 133 18.71 -3.96 1.01
C GLN A 133 19.36 -3.80 2.40
N GLU A 134 18.60 -3.88 3.49
CA GLU A 134 19.12 -3.71 4.86
C GLU A 134 19.77 -4.97 5.46
N GLU A 135 20.43 -4.83 6.63
CA GLU A 135 21.15 -5.93 7.29
C GLU A 135 20.23 -7.11 7.67
N ASP A 136 18.95 -6.83 7.93
CA ASP A 136 17.88 -7.81 8.18
C ASP A 136 16.90 -7.86 6.97
N ALA A 137 17.44 -7.77 5.75
CA ALA A 137 16.64 -7.75 4.52
C ALA A 137 15.74 -8.98 4.39
N ILE A 138 14.48 -8.72 4.03
CA ILE A 138 13.53 -9.71 3.57
C ILE A 138 13.92 -10.02 2.12
N PRO A 139 14.13 -11.30 1.73
CA PRO A 139 14.51 -11.64 0.36
C PRO A 139 13.33 -11.37 -0.58
N LEU A 140 13.26 -10.15 -1.11
CA LEU A 140 12.10 -9.67 -1.86
C LEU A 140 12.49 -9.62 -3.33
N GLY A 141 12.21 -10.72 -4.05
CA GLY A 141 12.51 -10.79 -5.48
C GLY A 141 11.75 -9.73 -6.27
N GLU A 142 12.19 -9.44 -7.51
CA GLU A 142 11.49 -8.47 -8.38
C GLU A 142 10.00 -8.82 -8.59
N GLU A 143 9.66 -10.11 -8.57
CA GLU A 143 8.28 -10.60 -8.67
C GLU A 143 7.46 -10.24 -7.43
N ASP A 144 7.98 -10.49 -6.23
CA ASP A 144 7.34 -10.13 -4.96
C ASP A 144 7.22 -8.61 -4.81
N MET A 145 8.25 -7.85 -5.20
CA MET A 145 8.21 -6.38 -5.23
C MET A 145 7.10 -5.89 -6.16
N GLY A 146 7.03 -6.46 -7.36
CA GLY A 146 6.00 -6.16 -8.35
C GLY A 146 4.59 -6.45 -7.84
N TYR A 147 4.44 -7.59 -7.18
CA TYR A 147 3.17 -8.03 -6.62
C TYR A 147 2.72 -7.14 -5.45
N LEU A 148 3.59 -6.88 -4.46
CA LEU A 148 3.27 -5.98 -3.35
C LEU A 148 2.98 -4.55 -3.82
N PHE A 149 3.71 -4.04 -4.81
CA PHE A 149 3.41 -2.75 -5.41
C PHE A 149 2.00 -2.72 -6.01
N LEU A 150 1.58 -3.76 -6.74
CA LEU A 150 0.23 -3.85 -7.29
C LEU A 150 -0.84 -3.85 -6.18
N LEU A 151 -0.63 -4.61 -5.11
CA LEU A 151 -1.55 -4.62 -3.97
C LEU A 151 -1.64 -3.25 -3.30
N MET A 152 -0.51 -2.63 -2.97
CA MET A 152 -0.48 -1.32 -2.29
C MET A 152 -1.01 -0.20 -3.18
N LYS A 153 -0.72 -0.23 -4.49
CA LYS A 153 -1.32 0.71 -5.45
C LYS A 153 -2.84 0.57 -5.49
N THR A 154 -3.35 -0.66 -5.46
CA THR A 154 -4.79 -0.92 -5.38
C THR A 154 -5.41 -0.31 -4.12
N VAL A 155 -4.76 -0.50 -2.96
CA VAL A 155 -5.16 0.14 -1.70
C VAL A 155 -5.21 1.66 -1.83
N VAL A 156 -4.14 2.28 -2.35
CA VAL A 156 -4.06 3.73 -2.56
C VAL A 156 -5.20 4.21 -3.44
N ASP A 157 -5.46 3.55 -4.56
CA ASP A 157 -6.49 3.97 -5.51
C ASP A 157 -7.90 3.86 -4.95
N VAL A 158 -8.22 2.78 -4.21
CA VAL A 158 -9.55 2.64 -3.59
C VAL A 158 -9.76 3.67 -2.48
N LEU A 159 -8.75 3.91 -1.63
CA LEU A 159 -8.83 4.93 -0.57
C LEU A 159 -8.92 6.34 -1.16
N ASN A 160 -8.19 6.60 -2.25
CA ASN A 160 -8.26 7.86 -2.99
C ASN A 160 -9.66 8.09 -3.57
N LYS A 161 -10.26 7.08 -4.21
CA LYS A 161 -11.65 7.16 -4.71
C LYS A 161 -12.65 7.49 -3.61
N LYS A 162 -12.44 7.03 -2.36
CA LYS A 162 -13.30 7.35 -1.20
C LYS A 162 -13.10 8.73 -0.62
N THR A 163 -11.96 9.37 -0.88
CA THR A 163 -11.59 10.68 -0.32
C THR A 163 -11.72 11.80 -1.35
N ASP A 164 -11.90 11.46 -2.62
CA ASP A 164 -12.26 12.37 -3.71
C ASP A 164 -13.75 12.76 -3.76
N VAL A 165 -14.58 12.22 -2.86
CA VAL A 165 -16.04 12.46 -2.77
C VAL A 165 -16.40 13.64 -1.87
#